data_AF-X0X2F9-F1
#
_entry.id   AF-X0X2F9-F1
#
_cell.length_a   1.000
_cell.length_b   1.000
_cell.length_c   1.000
_cell.angle_alpha   90.00
_cell.angle_beta   90.00
_cell.angle_gamma   90.00
#
_symmetry.space_group_name_H-M   'P 1'
#
loop_
_entity.id
_entity.type
_entity.pdbx_description
1 polymer ?
#
loop_
_entity_poly.entity_id
_entity_poly.type
_entity_poly.pdbx_seq_one_letter_code
_entity_poly.pdbx_strand_id
1 'polypeptide(L)'
;SPLKPSLVEITNSWVALIMVYLVLSILLFQKPIYKLFEEYVTAKKSGQNDSQQSRQEQFLGLVSDINIGDLASYYDSKQDNILNKEIQDTDSVVLREEEMVKYIRKLQKENIRWRFLYADTYLVLYAKYILFWLHKSKSVNREEFDNIWRPKISDPEEREAILDALLDLEFIREEEGDTFSITELGSAYVNYLKEMDRQIG
;
A
#
# COMPACT_ATOMS: atom_id res chain seq x y z
N SER A 1 45.59 -38.90 16.08
CA SER A 1 44.21 -38.94 16.64
C SER A 1 43.37 -37.92 15.90
N PRO A 2 42.18 -38.25 15.38
CA PRO A 2 41.38 -37.26 14.66
C PRO A 2 40.90 -36.19 15.66
N LEU A 3 41.10 -34.92 15.31
CA LEU A 3 40.63 -33.78 16.10
C LEU A 3 39.10 -33.85 16.16
N LYS A 4 38.53 -33.94 17.37
CA LYS A 4 37.08 -33.80 17.57
C LYS A 4 36.71 -32.37 17.18
N PRO A 5 35.76 -32.18 16.24
CA PRO A 5 35.33 -30.86 15.84
C PRO A 5 34.72 -30.13 17.04
N SER A 6 35.04 -28.84 17.16
CA SER A 6 34.53 -28.00 18.23
C SER A 6 33.02 -27.78 18.06
N LEU A 7 32.33 -27.55 19.18
CA LEU A 7 30.87 -27.36 19.18
C LEU A 7 30.43 -26.21 18.27
N VAL A 8 31.29 -25.21 18.09
CA VAL A 8 31.11 -24.04 17.22
C VAL A 8 31.19 -24.42 15.72
N GLU A 9 32.11 -25.31 15.35
CA GLU A 9 32.21 -25.81 13.97
C GLU A 9 31.00 -26.65 13.59
N ILE A 10 30.48 -27.43 14.54
CA ILE A 10 29.26 -28.21 14.34
C ILE A 10 28.07 -27.27 14.14
N THR A 11 27.89 -26.26 14.99
CA THR A 11 26.78 -25.29 14.83
C THR A 11 26.88 -24.49 13.55
N ASN A 12 28.07 -24.04 13.15
CA ASN A 12 28.27 -23.31 11.89
C ASN A 12 28.00 -24.20 10.67
N SER A 13 28.31 -25.50 10.75
CA SER A 13 27.97 -26.47 9.71
C SER A 13 26.46 -26.64 9.54
N TRP A 14 25.70 -26.73 10.65
CA TRP A 14 24.24 -26.82 10.61
C TRP A 14 23.59 -25.54 10.08
N VAL A 15 24.06 -24.36 10.51
CA VAL A 15 23.55 -23.07 10.02
C VAL A 15 23.80 -22.94 8.52
N ALA A 16 25.01 -23.27 8.05
CA ALA A 16 25.32 -23.27 6.63
C ALA A 16 24.40 -24.22 5.83
N LEU A 17 24.12 -25.41 6.38
CA LEU A 17 23.27 -26.40 5.74
C LEU A 17 21.81 -25.92 5.65
N ILE A 18 21.29 -25.29 6.71
CA ILE A 18 19.96 -24.66 6.73
C ILE A 18 19.89 -23.53 5.70
N MET A 19 20.90 -22.65 5.65
CA MET A 19 20.94 -21.53 4.70
C MET A 19 20.98 -22.01 3.24
N VAL A 20 21.76 -23.05 2.94
CA VAL A 20 21.79 -23.69 1.62
C VAL A 20 20.43 -24.29 1.28
N TYR A 21 19.76 -24.94 2.24
CA TYR A 21 18.44 -25.51 2.03
C TYR A 21 17.37 -24.45 1.77
N LEU A 22 17.43 -23.31 2.46
CA LEU A 22 16.53 -22.18 2.25
C LEU A 22 16.73 -21.56 0.86
N VAL A 23 17.98 -21.34 0.44
CA VAL A 23 18.30 -20.81 -0.90
C VAL A 23 17.85 -21.78 -1.99
N LEU A 24 18.08 -23.09 -1.82
CA LEU A 24 17.61 -24.11 -2.75
C LEU A 24 16.09 -24.19 -2.80
N SER A 25 15.42 -24.05 -1.65
CA SER A 25 13.95 -24.02 -1.58
C SER A 25 13.40 -22.82 -2.34
N ILE A 26 13.97 -21.61 -2.17
CA ILE A 26 13.56 -20.42 -2.93
C ILE A 26 13.71 -20.66 -4.43
N LEU A 27 14.83 -21.22 -4.89
CA LEU A 27 15.07 -21.51 -6.31
C LEU A 27 14.15 -22.59 -6.88
N LEU A 28 13.87 -23.64 -6.10
CA LEU A 28 12.98 -24.74 -6.48
C LEU A 28 11.52 -24.29 -6.57
N PHE A 29 11.10 -23.39 -5.67
CA PHE A 29 9.74 -22.88 -5.63
C PHE A 29 9.53 -21.63 -6.49
N GLN A 30 10.58 -21.00 -7.01
CA GLN A 30 10.47 -19.82 -7.86
C GLN A 30 9.54 -20.06 -9.07
N LYS A 31 9.82 -21.10 -9.87
CA LYS A 31 9.00 -21.44 -11.06
C LYS A 31 7.56 -21.85 -10.73
N PRO A 32 7.28 -22.73 -9.76
CA PRO A 32 5.91 -23.08 -9.43
C PRO A 32 5.14 -21.92 -8.78
N ILE A 33 5.78 -21.04 -8.00
CA ILE A 33 5.13 -19.82 -7.48
C ILE A 33 4.74 -18.89 -8.63
N TYR A 34 5.65 -18.63 -9.58
CA TYR A 34 5.31 -17.82 -10.76
C TYR A 34 4.23 -18.49 -11.61
N LYS A 35 4.26 -19.82 -11.76
CA LYS A 35 3.22 -20.56 -12.48
C LYS A 35 1.86 -20.45 -11.79
N LEU A 36 1.80 -20.58 -10.47
CA LEU A 36 0.56 -20.39 -9.69
C LEU A 36 0.05 -18.95 -9.80
N PHE A 37 0.94 -17.96 -9.79
CA PHE A 37 0.58 -16.56 -9.96
C PHE A 37 0.05 -16.27 -11.37
N GLU A 38 0.74 -16.76 -12.41
CA GLU A 38 0.29 -16.66 -13.80
C GLU A 38 -1.03 -17.41 -14.02
N GLU A 39 -1.20 -18.59 -13.45
CA GLU A 39 -2.43 -19.39 -13.54
C GLU A 39 -3.59 -18.72 -12.81
N TYR A 40 -3.35 -18.11 -11.64
CA TYR A 40 -4.33 -17.29 -10.93
C TYR A 40 -4.70 -16.03 -11.72
N VAL A 41 -3.73 -15.31 -12.27
CA VAL A 41 -3.95 -14.14 -13.14
C VAL A 41 -4.70 -14.54 -14.40
N THR A 42 -4.37 -15.68 -15.01
CA THR A 42 -5.00 -16.19 -16.23
C THR A 42 -6.41 -16.69 -15.97
N ALA A 43 -6.66 -17.36 -14.83
CA ALA A 43 -8.00 -17.78 -14.41
C ALA A 43 -8.89 -16.57 -14.06
N LYS A 44 -8.34 -15.54 -13.43
CA LYS A 44 -9.02 -14.26 -13.17
C LYS A 44 -9.34 -13.52 -14.48
N LYS A 45 -8.39 -13.49 -15.43
CA LYS A 45 -8.60 -12.99 -16.80
C LYS A 45 -9.71 -13.75 -17.51
N SER A 46 -9.66 -15.08 -17.54
CA SER A 46 -10.64 -15.94 -18.21
C SER A 46 -12.10 -15.72 -17.77
N GLY A 47 -12.35 -15.19 -16.57
CA GLY A 47 -13.70 -14.91 -16.09
C GLY A 47 -14.22 -13.48 -16.33
N GLN A 48 -13.39 -12.52 -16.76
CA GLN A 48 -13.70 -11.08 -16.61
C GLN A 48 -13.12 -10.18 -17.73
N ASN A 49 -12.92 -10.73 -18.93
CA ASN A 49 -11.74 -10.38 -19.72
C ASN A 49 -11.71 -9.12 -20.61
N ASP A 50 -12.73 -8.27 -20.66
CA ASP A 50 -12.63 -7.01 -21.45
C ASP A 50 -12.80 -5.74 -20.60
N SER A 51 -13.44 -5.83 -19.43
CA SER A 51 -13.78 -4.65 -18.62
C SER A 51 -12.70 -4.26 -17.62
N GLN A 52 -11.96 -5.23 -17.05
CA GLN A 52 -10.93 -4.95 -16.05
C GLN A 52 -9.62 -4.45 -16.66
N GLN A 53 -9.19 -5.02 -17.79
CA GLN A 53 -7.95 -4.59 -18.46
C GLN A 53 -8.14 -3.22 -19.15
N SER A 54 -9.28 -2.97 -19.80
CA SER A 54 -9.61 -1.64 -20.31
C SER A 54 -9.75 -0.60 -19.20
N ARG A 55 -10.38 -0.96 -18.06
CA ARG A 55 -10.37 -0.13 -16.85
C ARG A 55 -8.95 0.13 -16.35
N GLN A 56 -8.04 -0.84 -16.40
CA GLN A 56 -6.66 -0.68 -15.94
C GLN A 56 -5.81 0.22 -16.87
N GLU A 57 -6.04 0.17 -18.19
CA GLU A 57 -5.39 1.06 -19.15
C GLU A 57 -5.99 2.49 -19.09
N GLN A 58 -7.31 2.61 -18.93
CA GLN A 58 -7.98 3.89 -18.65
C GLN A 58 -7.53 4.46 -17.29
N PHE A 59 -7.34 3.62 -16.28
CA PHE A 59 -6.80 3.97 -14.96
C PHE A 59 -5.40 4.59 -15.06
N LEU A 60 -4.53 4.04 -15.91
CA LEU A 60 -3.20 4.62 -16.13
C LEU A 60 -3.29 6.02 -16.73
N GLY A 61 -4.32 6.33 -17.53
CA GLY A 61 -4.59 7.68 -18.07
C GLY A 61 -5.29 8.63 -17.08
N LEU A 62 -6.14 8.13 -16.19
CA LEU A 62 -6.98 8.95 -15.29
C LEU A 62 -6.29 9.39 -14.00
N VAL A 63 -5.39 8.55 -13.47
CA VAL A 63 -4.56 8.95 -12.33
C VAL A 63 -3.62 10.12 -12.69
N SER A 64 -3.34 10.34 -13.98
CA SER A 64 -2.62 11.53 -14.45
C SER A 64 -3.40 12.84 -14.30
N ASP A 65 -4.75 12.79 -14.32
CA ASP A 65 -5.63 13.97 -14.33
C ASP A 65 -6.11 14.38 -12.93
N ILE A 66 -6.03 13.50 -11.94
CA ILE A 66 -6.20 13.87 -10.54
C ILE A 66 -5.02 14.76 -10.17
N ASN A 67 -5.28 15.89 -9.50
CA ASN A 67 -4.25 16.85 -9.08
C ASN A 67 -3.39 16.28 -7.93
N ILE A 68 -2.72 15.14 -8.14
CA ILE A 68 -1.78 14.47 -7.22
C ILE A 68 -0.61 15.41 -6.88
N GLY A 69 -0.41 16.48 -7.67
CA GLY A 69 0.47 17.59 -7.32
C GLY A 69 0.17 18.18 -5.93
N ASP A 70 -1.11 18.31 -5.56
CA ASP A 70 -1.52 18.84 -4.26
C ASP A 70 -1.29 17.81 -3.14
N LEU A 71 -1.43 16.51 -3.43
CA LEU A 71 -1.22 15.43 -2.46
C LEU A 71 0.27 15.15 -2.17
N ALA A 72 1.13 15.37 -3.16
CA ALA A 72 2.58 15.29 -2.98
C ALA A 72 3.10 16.32 -1.97
N SER A 73 2.39 17.46 -1.80
CA SER A 73 2.77 18.51 -0.85
C SER A 73 2.70 18.07 0.63
N TYR A 74 1.84 17.11 0.97
CA TYR A 74 1.70 16.56 2.33
C TYR A 74 2.95 15.76 2.74
N TYR A 75 3.45 14.93 1.83
CA TYR A 75 4.65 14.13 2.03
C TYR A 75 5.92 15.00 1.96
N ASP A 76 5.93 16.04 1.10
CA ASP A 76 6.95 17.13 1.10
C ASP A 76 7.00 17.78 2.50
N SER A 77 5.90 18.22 3.10
CA SER A 77 5.94 18.98 4.37
C SER A 77 6.58 18.25 5.57
N LYS A 78 6.41 16.92 5.66
CA LYS A 78 6.99 16.12 6.76
C LYS A 78 8.47 15.80 6.51
N GLN A 79 8.87 15.71 5.25
CA GLN A 79 10.22 15.34 4.81
C GLN A 79 11.11 16.59 4.63
N ASP A 80 10.55 17.70 4.17
CA ASP A 80 11.18 19.04 4.14
C ASP A 80 11.56 19.49 5.55
N ASN A 81 10.77 19.17 6.58
CA ASN A 81 11.15 19.47 7.97
C ASN A 81 12.36 18.66 8.46
N ILE A 82 12.62 17.49 7.87
CA ILE A 82 13.80 16.67 8.16
C ILE A 82 15.00 17.21 7.36
N LEU A 83 14.79 17.57 6.09
CA LEU A 83 15.81 18.07 5.17
C LEU A 83 16.25 19.51 5.53
N ASN A 84 15.32 20.42 5.83
CA ASN A 84 15.59 21.83 6.17
C ASN A 84 16.38 22.01 7.47
N LYS A 85 16.37 21.01 8.35
CA LYS A 85 17.20 21.00 9.56
C LYS A 85 18.67 20.65 9.26
N GLU A 86 18.93 20.05 8.11
CA GLU A 86 20.27 19.66 7.63
C GLU A 86 20.91 20.74 6.72
N ILE A 87 20.10 21.68 6.21
CA ILE A 87 20.47 22.72 5.22
C ILE A 87 21.11 24.00 5.85
N GLN A 88 21.56 23.96 7.10
CA GLN A 88 22.25 25.13 7.66
C GLN A 88 23.70 25.32 7.18
N ASP A 89 24.23 24.43 6.32
CA ASP A 89 25.57 24.58 5.73
C ASP A 89 25.59 24.10 4.27
N THR A 90 25.98 25.01 3.35
CA THR A 90 26.60 24.78 2.01
C THR A 90 25.79 25.19 0.77
N ASP A 91 26.17 26.34 0.18
CA ASP A 91 25.58 26.99 -1.02
C ASP A 91 25.88 26.34 -2.40
N SER A 92 26.59 25.21 -2.48
CA SER A 92 26.94 24.56 -3.77
C SER A 92 26.09 23.35 -4.14
N VAL A 93 25.05 23.05 -3.35
CA VAL A 93 24.20 21.83 -3.47
C VAL A 93 22.91 22.07 -4.26
N VAL A 94 22.53 23.33 -4.45
CA VAL A 94 21.19 23.79 -4.89
C VAL A 94 20.73 23.21 -6.25
N LEU A 95 21.61 23.09 -7.26
CA LEU A 95 21.21 22.52 -8.58
C LEU A 95 20.96 21.01 -8.55
N ARG A 96 21.70 20.28 -7.70
CA ARG A 96 21.48 18.83 -7.49
C ARG A 96 20.22 18.58 -6.65
N GLU A 97 19.90 19.53 -5.80
CA GLU A 97 18.75 19.52 -4.89
C GLU A 97 17.43 19.71 -5.65
N GLU A 98 17.36 20.62 -6.63
CA GLU A 98 16.16 20.77 -7.49
C GLU A 98 15.85 19.50 -8.29
N GLU A 99 16.88 18.84 -8.85
CA GLU A 99 16.72 17.57 -9.55
C GLU A 99 16.29 16.44 -8.60
N MET A 100 16.81 16.43 -7.37
CA MET A 100 16.45 15.47 -6.33
C MET A 100 15.01 15.67 -5.85
N VAL A 101 14.58 16.90 -5.58
CA VAL A 101 13.20 17.25 -5.20
C VAL A 101 12.24 16.84 -6.32
N LYS A 102 12.60 17.11 -7.58
CA LYS A 102 11.80 16.66 -8.73
C LYS A 102 11.70 15.14 -8.81
N TYR A 103 12.78 14.43 -8.52
CA TYR A 103 12.81 12.97 -8.49
C TYR A 103 11.99 12.39 -7.33
N ILE A 104 12.11 12.95 -6.12
CA ILE A 104 11.32 12.57 -4.94
C ILE A 104 9.83 12.78 -5.22
N ARG A 105 9.44 13.93 -5.76
CA ARG A 105 8.05 14.21 -6.15
C ARG A 105 7.53 13.22 -7.18
N LYS A 106 8.37 12.80 -8.13
CA LYS A 106 8.01 11.75 -9.10
C LYS A 106 7.76 10.41 -8.39
N LEU A 107 8.66 10.00 -7.50
CA LEU A 107 8.51 8.76 -6.73
C LEU A 107 7.25 8.78 -5.85
N GLN A 108 6.94 9.90 -5.20
CA GLN A 108 5.72 10.06 -4.41
C GLN A 108 4.46 9.91 -5.26
N LYS A 109 4.42 10.55 -6.45
CA LYS A 109 3.31 10.39 -7.40
C LYS A 109 3.14 8.94 -7.85
N GLU A 110 4.24 8.26 -8.16
CA GLU A 110 4.21 6.84 -8.53
C GLU A 110 3.75 5.97 -7.36
N ASN A 111 4.22 6.25 -6.14
CA ASN A 111 3.80 5.52 -4.94
C ASN A 111 2.30 5.63 -4.69
N ILE A 112 1.74 6.85 -4.74
CA ILE A 112 0.29 7.09 -4.59
C ILE A 112 -0.49 6.33 -5.68
N ARG A 113 -0.02 6.38 -6.93
CA ARG A 113 -0.63 5.65 -8.05
C ARG A 113 -0.65 4.14 -7.81
N TRP A 114 0.47 3.56 -7.37
CA TRP A 114 0.56 2.13 -7.07
C TRP A 114 -0.34 1.74 -5.90
N ARG A 115 -0.41 2.56 -4.84
CA ARG A 115 -1.34 2.34 -3.71
C ARG A 115 -2.79 2.34 -4.18
N PHE A 116 -3.18 3.28 -5.04
CA PHE A 116 -4.55 3.34 -5.56
C PHE A 116 -4.89 2.14 -6.44
N LEU A 117 -3.94 1.69 -7.27
CA LEU A 117 -4.12 0.51 -8.12
C LEU A 117 -4.27 -0.76 -7.27
N TYR A 118 -3.42 -0.90 -6.26
CA TYR A 118 -3.49 -1.99 -5.30
C TYR A 118 -4.84 -1.99 -4.59
N ALA A 119 -5.24 -0.85 -4.04
CA ALA A 119 -6.50 -0.67 -3.35
C ALA A 119 -7.70 -0.99 -4.25
N ASP A 120 -7.70 -0.55 -5.51
CA ASP A 120 -8.80 -0.84 -6.41
C ASP A 120 -8.92 -2.33 -6.75
N THR A 121 -7.78 -3.00 -6.90
CA THR A 121 -7.69 -4.41 -7.25
C THR A 121 -8.03 -5.35 -6.09
N TYR A 122 -7.64 -4.99 -4.86
CA TYR A 122 -7.61 -5.90 -3.73
C TYR A 122 -8.45 -5.48 -2.53
N LEU A 123 -8.82 -4.20 -2.36
CA LEU A 123 -9.75 -3.85 -1.28
C LEU A 123 -11.13 -4.46 -1.53
N VAL A 124 -11.65 -5.13 -0.51
CA VAL A 124 -13.00 -5.65 -0.48
C VAL A 124 -14.02 -4.52 -0.58
N LEU A 125 -15.21 -4.82 -1.13
CA LEU A 125 -16.25 -3.83 -1.38
C LEU A 125 -16.62 -3.03 -0.13
N TYR A 126 -16.75 -3.71 1.02
CA TYR A 126 -17.09 -3.07 2.27
C TYR A 126 -16.02 -2.09 2.77
N ALA A 127 -14.73 -2.34 2.51
CA ALA A 127 -13.66 -1.40 2.85
C ALA A 127 -13.82 -0.08 2.08
N LYS A 128 -14.18 -0.15 0.79
CA LYS A 128 -14.48 1.04 -0.02
C LYS A 128 -15.68 1.81 0.54
N TYR A 129 -16.76 1.12 0.94
CA TYR A 129 -17.93 1.76 1.55
C TYR A 129 -17.65 2.38 2.93
N ILE A 130 -16.87 1.70 3.76
CA ILE A 130 -16.40 2.22 5.05
C ILE A 130 -15.61 3.51 4.83
N LEU A 131 -14.70 3.53 3.86
CA LEU A 131 -13.92 4.72 3.56
C LEU A 131 -14.79 5.89 3.05
N PHE A 132 -15.80 5.62 2.21
CA PHE A 132 -16.80 6.63 1.81
C PHE A 132 -17.59 7.18 2.99
N TRP A 133 -17.92 6.33 3.95
CA TRP A 133 -18.64 6.73 5.16
C TRP A 133 -17.74 7.56 6.09
N LEU A 134 -16.50 7.14 6.33
CA LEU A 134 -15.50 7.91 7.09
C LEU A 134 -15.22 9.27 6.48
N HIS A 135 -15.16 9.36 5.14
CA HIS A 135 -15.04 10.63 4.42
C HIS A 135 -16.18 11.62 4.75
N LYS A 136 -17.37 11.12 5.13
CA LYS A 136 -18.50 11.96 5.54
C LYS A 136 -18.49 12.26 7.04
N SER A 137 -18.13 11.29 7.86
CA SER A 137 -18.16 11.38 9.33
C SER A 137 -16.94 12.11 9.92
N LYS A 138 -15.85 12.24 9.16
CA LYS A 138 -14.53 12.80 9.53
C LYS A 138 -13.77 11.98 10.58
N SER A 139 -14.37 11.72 11.74
CA SER A 139 -13.76 10.96 12.84
C SER A 139 -14.83 10.15 13.57
N VAL A 140 -14.53 8.89 13.90
CA VAL A 140 -15.48 7.98 14.57
C VAL A 140 -14.73 7.09 15.55
N ASN A 141 -15.33 6.74 16.67
CA ASN A 141 -14.74 5.75 17.57
C ASN A 141 -15.10 4.32 17.15
N ARG A 142 -14.38 3.34 17.70
CA ARG A 142 -14.62 1.92 17.43
C ARG A 142 -16.05 1.46 17.73
N GLU A 143 -16.65 1.92 18.82
CA GLU A 143 -18.02 1.54 19.19
C GLU A 143 -19.04 1.99 18.12
N GLU A 144 -18.90 3.22 17.64
CA GLU A 144 -19.74 3.77 16.57
C GLU A 144 -19.54 3.02 15.26
N PHE A 145 -18.29 2.73 14.90
CA PHE A 145 -17.96 1.90 13.73
C PHE A 145 -18.64 0.53 13.82
N ASP A 146 -18.47 -0.19 14.93
CA ASP A 146 -19.08 -1.50 15.13
C ASP A 146 -20.60 -1.44 15.07
N ASN A 147 -21.22 -0.43 15.69
CA ASN A 147 -22.68 -0.30 15.69
C ASN A 147 -23.25 -0.10 14.27
N ILE A 148 -22.55 0.65 13.42
CA ILE A 148 -22.98 0.93 12.05
C ILE A 148 -22.72 -0.26 11.11
N TRP A 149 -21.60 -0.95 11.28
CA TRP A 149 -21.14 -1.97 10.33
C TRP A 149 -21.48 -3.39 10.74
N ARG A 150 -21.73 -3.69 12.02
CA ARG A 150 -22.15 -5.02 12.50
C ARG A 150 -23.37 -5.61 11.77
N PRO A 151 -24.42 -4.83 11.40
CA PRO A 151 -25.54 -5.38 10.62
C PRO A 151 -25.18 -5.79 9.20
N LYS A 152 -24.07 -5.27 8.64
CA LYS A 152 -23.62 -5.53 7.25
C LYS A 152 -22.45 -6.51 7.19
N ILE A 153 -21.60 -6.48 8.21
CA ILE A 153 -20.38 -7.28 8.36
C ILE A 153 -20.47 -7.88 9.76
N SER A 154 -21.08 -9.06 9.88
CA SER A 154 -21.42 -9.64 11.18
C SER A 154 -20.20 -10.17 11.92
N ASP A 155 -19.21 -10.68 11.17
CA ASP A 155 -17.97 -11.19 11.74
C ASP A 155 -17.10 -10.03 12.28
N PRO A 156 -16.78 -10.01 13.59
CA PRO A 156 -15.88 -9.01 14.14
C PRO A 156 -14.46 -9.10 13.56
N GLU A 157 -13.97 -10.29 13.20
CA GLU A 157 -12.62 -10.43 12.64
C GLU A 157 -12.54 -9.82 11.24
N GLU A 158 -13.59 -9.98 10.42
CA GLU A 158 -13.69 -9.33 9.11
C GLU A 158 -13.73 -7.80 9.23
N ARG A 159 -14.46 -7.26 10.22
CA ARG A 159 -14.50 -5.82 10.48
C ARG A 159 -13.12 -5.28 10.89
N GLU A 160 -12.40 -6.02 11.72
CA GLU A 160 -11.04 -5.66 12.13
C GLU A 160 -10.07 -5.68 10.96
N ALA A 161 -10.06 -6.76 10.18
CA ALA A 161 -9.20 -6.89 9.01
C ALA A 161 -9.44 -5.78 7.98
N ILE A 162 -10.67 -5.26 7.87
CA ILE A 162 -10.96 -4.10 7.03
C ILE A 162 -10.32 -2.82 7.60
N LEU A 163 -10.41 -2.57 8.91
CA LEU A 163 -9.75 -1.42 9.52
C LEU A 163 -8.23 -1.51 9.38
N ASP A 164 -7.65 -2.67 9.65
CA ASP A 164 -6.22 -2.95 9.48
C ASP A 164 -5.78 -2.66 8.04
N ALA A 165 -6.52 -3.17 7.04
CA ALA A 165 -6.19 -2.90 5.64
C ALA A 165 -6.26 -1.41 5.28
N LEU A 166 -7.20 -0.66 5.86
CA LEU A 166 -7.30 0.79 5.62
C LEU A 166 -6.21 1.58 6.35
N LEU A 167 -5.76 1.12 7.53
CA LEU A 167 -4.63 1.67 8.28
C LEU A 167 -3.30 1.41 7.56
N ASP A 168 -3.07 0.17 7.10
CA ASP A 168 -1.87 -0.24 6.37
C ASP A 168 -1.68 0.53 5.06
N LEU A 169 -2.79 0.88 4.39
CA LEU A 169 -2.78 1.73 3.19
C LEU A 169 -2.67 3.23 3.50
N GLU A 170 -2.63 3.60 4.79
CA GLU A 170 -2.62 4.98 5.29
C GLU A 170 -3.84 5.78 4.80
N PHE A 171 -4.95 5.12 4.50
CA PHE A 171 -6.20 5.78 4.09
C PHE A 171 -6.98 6.31 5.29
N ILE A 172 -6.80 5.68 6.44
CA ILE A 172 -7.29 6.14 7.73
C ILE A 172 -6.12 6.19 8.70
N ARG A 173 -6.30 6.89 9.80
CA ARG A 173 -5.38 6.90 10.93
C ARG A 173 -6.14 6.67 12.22
N GLU A 174 -5.48 6.04 13.17
CA GLU A 174 -5.93 5.95 14.55
C GLU A 174 -5.45 7.18 15.33
N GLU A 175 -6.37 7.82 16.03
CA GLU A 175 -6.14 8.94 16.93
C GLU A 175 -6.29 8.46 18.39
N GLU A 176 -6.03 9.35 19.35
CA GLU A 176 -6.18 9.00 20.77
C GLU A 176 -7.59 8.47 21.07
N GLY A 177 -7.65 7.39 21.85
CA GLY A 177 -8.90 6.80 22.30
C GLY A 177 -9.62 5.91 21.28
N ASP A 178 -8.88 5.22 20.39
CA ASP A 178 -9.45 4.25 19.43
C ASP A 178 -10.46 4.93 18.49
N THR A 179 -10.05 6.13 18.05
CA THR A 179 -10.82 6.98 17.15
C THR A 179 -10.18 6.93 15.77
N PHE A 180 -10.94 6.58 14.75
CA PHE A 180 -10.48 6.53 13.37
C PHE A 180 -10.87 7.79 12.62
N SER A 181 -9.92 8.39 11.91
CA SER A 181 -10.18 9.51 11.01
C SER A 181 -9.60 9.24 9.62
N ILE A 182 -10.26 9.79 8.61
CA ILE A 182 -9.77 9.66 7.22
C ILE A 182 -8.55 10.55 7.01
N THR A 183 -7.55 10.04 6.29
CA THR A 183 -6.39 10.84 5.89
C THR A 183 -6.68 11.63 4.61
N GLU A 184 -5.79 12.54 4.26
CA GLU A 184 -5.83 13.20 2.95
C GLU A 184 -5.68 12.19 1.81
N LEU A 185 -4.83 11.17 1.98
CA LEU A 185 -4.64 10.09 1.02
C LEU A 185 -5.92 9.26 0.83
N GLY A 186 -6.57 8.88 1.93
CA GLY A 186 -7.87 8.19 1.87
C GLY A 186 -8.95 9.06 1.21
N SER A 187 -8.93 10.38 1.48
CA SER A 187 -9.87 11.32 0.85
C SER A 187 -9.63 11.47 -0.65
N ALA A 188 -8.38 11.53 -1.07
CA ALA A 188 -8.00 11.52 -2.48
C ALA A 188 -8.44 10.22 -3.17
N TYR A 189 -8.31 9.07 -2.49
CA TYR A 189 -8.79 7.79 -3.01
C TYR A 189 -10.31 7.76 -3.15
N VAL A 190 -11.06 8.31 -2.19
CA VAL A 190 -12.52 8.44 -2.29
C VAL A 190 -12.93 9.32 -3.48
N ASN A 191 -12.24 10.43 -3.72
CA ASN A 191 -12.52 11.28 -4.88
C ASN A 191 -12.17 10.60 -6.20
N TYR A 192 -11.06 9.84 -6.22
CA TYR A 192 -10.72 8.96 -7.33
C TYR A 192 -11.84 7.95 -7.63
N LEU A 193 -12.38 7.26 -6.61
CA LEU A 193 -13.48 6.31 -6.80
C LEU A 193 -14.75 6.96 -7.38
N LYS A 194 -15.08 8.19 -6.95
CA LYS A 194 -16.21 8.95 -7.52
C LYS A 194 -16.01 9.30 -8.98
N GLU A 195 -14.79 9.69 -9.36
CA GLU A 195 -14.47 10.04 -10.73
C GLU A 195 -14.54 8.82 -11.65
N MET A 196 -14.05 7.67 -11.18
CA MET A 196 -14.18 6.40 -11.91
C MET A 196 -15.64 5.98 -12.12
N ASP A 197 -16.50 6.17 -11.12
CA ASP A 197 -17.93 5.84 -11.23
C ASP A 197 -18.63 6.76 -12.26
N ARG A 198 -18.28 8.05 -12.27
CA ARG A 198 -18.82 9.05 -13.22
C ARG A 198 -18.51 8.75 -14.68
N GLN A 199 -17.38 8.09 -14.96
CA GLN A 199 -16.97 7.78 -16.33
C GLN A 199 -17.58 6.49 -16.89
N ILE A 200 -18.24 5.73 -16.03
CA ILE A 200 -18.82 4.42 -16.37
C ILE A 200 -20.35 4.51 -16.49
N GLY A 201 -20.96 5.52 -15.87
CA GLY A 201 -22.37 5.90 -16.06
C GLY A 201 -22.57 6.78 -17.28
#